data_AF-A0A2A5M6E5-F1
#
_entry.id   AF-A0A2A5M6E5-F1
#
_cell.length_a   1.000
_cell.length_b   1.000
_cell.length_c   1.000
_cell.angle_alpha   90.00
_cell.angle_beta   90.00
_cell.angle_gamma   90.00
#
_symmetry.space_group_name_H-M   'P 1'
#
loop_
_entity.id
_entity.type
_entity.pdbx_description
1 polymer ?
#
loop_
_entity_poly.entity_id
_entity_poly.type
_entity_poly.pdbx_seq_one_letter_code
_entity_poly.pdbx_strand_id
1 'polypeptide(L)'
;EVGLSVQEAIRELYLMHSCKIMKKILDNLILAQNLNQAFENANFGLNRAELALIKTAEKTGKISEVFSQISKLREKSLETQKQLKKAFRYPTLVFLSIIGAFLFLMLFVVPNFKDLFENLGASLP
;
A
#
# COMPACT_ATOMS: atom_id res chain seq x y z
N GLU A 1 -16.66 -24.18 11.35
CA GLU A 1 -17.29 -24.71 12.58
C GLU A 1 -17.69 -23.65 13.61
N VAL A 2 -18.07 -22.44 13.19
CA VAL A 2 -19.10 -21.70 13.94
C VAL A 2 -20.05 -21.14 12.90
N GLY A 3 -21.32 -21.55 12.98
CA GLY A 3 -22.39 -21.16 12.06
C GLY A 3 -22.87 -19.72 12.26
N LEU A 4 -21.97 -18.79 12.56
CA LEU A 4 -22.30 -17.37 12.54
C LEU A 4 -22.58 -17.01 11.09
N SER A 5 -23.73 -16.37 10.87
CA SER A 5 -24.02 -15.76 9.58
C SER A 5 -22.89 -14.78 9.25
N VAL A 6 -22.57 -14.58 7.97
CA VAL A 6 -21.57 -13.58 7.55
C VAL A 6 -21.95 -12.19 8.06
N GLN A 7 -23.24 -11.94 8.28
CA GLN A 7 -23.75 -10.71 8.87
C GLN A 7 -23.35 -10.57 10.34
N GLU A 8 -23.48 -11.62 11.15
CA GLU A 8 -23.02 -11.65 12.54
C GLU A 8 -21.50 -11.44 12.63
N ALA A 9 -20.72 -12.08 11.76
CA ALA A 9 -19.27 -11.91 11.75
C ALA A 9 -18.86 -10.46 11.41
N ILE A 10 -19.55 -9.82 10.46
CA ILE A 10 -19.33 -8.41 10.09
C ILE A 10 -19.78 -7.47 11.22
N ARG A 11 -20.86 -7.80 11.92
CA ARG A 11 -21.36 -7.06 13.07
C ARG A 11 -20.37 -7.08 14.24
N GLU A 12 -19.85 -8.26 14.59
CA GLU A 12 -18.80 -8.42 15.59
C GLU A 12 -17.52 -7.65 15.19
N LEU A 13 -17.12 -7.74 13.92
CA LEU A 13 -15.94 -7.02 13.44
C LEU A 13 -16.13 -5.49 13.50
N TYR A 14 -17.34 -4.99 13.24
CA TYR A 14 -17.67 -3.57 13.41
C TYR A 14 -17.62 -3.14 14.89
N LEU A 15 -18.11 -3.98 15.81
CA LEU A 15 -18.03 -3.70 17.25
C LEU A 15 -16.58 -3.67 17.75
N MET A 16 -15.71 -4.49 17.16
CA MET A 16 -14.29 -4.59 17.51
C MET A 16 -13.43 -3.49 16.87
N HIS A 17 -13.78 -3.06 15.66
CA HIS A 17 -13.09 -1.99 14.91
C HIS A 17 -14.15 -1.05 14.30
N SER A 18 -14.42 0.08 14.98
CA SER A 18 -15.36 1.14 14.57
C SER A 18 -14.94 1.85 13.27
N CYS A 19 -14.98 1.13 12.15
CA CYS A 19 -14.64 1.66 10.82
C CYS A 19 -15.91 2.06 10.06
N LYS A 20 -15.90 3.28 9.50
CA LYS A 20 -16.98 3.81 8.64
C LYS A 20 -17.30 2.90 7.44
N ILE A 21 -16.30 2.17 6.95
CA ILE A 21 -16.42 1.22 5.86
C ILE A 21 -17.22 -0.01 6.30
N MET A 22 -16.90 -0.57 7.47
CA MET A 22 -17.61 -1.73 8.03
C MET A 22 -19.07 -1.41 8.34
N LYS A 23 -19.34 -0.19 8.85
CA LYS A 23 -20.71 0.30 9.04
C LYS A 23 -21.50 0.32 7.73
N LYS A 24 -20.92 0.86 6.65
CA LYS A 24 -21.56 0.87 5.32
C LYS A 24 -21.86 -0.54 4.81
N ILE A 25 -20.93 -1.48 5.00
CA ILE A 25 -21.13 -2.88 4.57
C ILE A 25 -22.28 -3.50 5.36
N LEU A 26 -22.31 -3.31 6.69
CA LEU A 26 -23.37 -3.80 7.55
C LEU A 26 -24.73 -3.21 7.18
N ASP A 27 -24.82 -1.89 7.00
CA ASP A 27 -26.05 -1.19 6.60
C ASP A 27 -26.55 -1.73 5.25
N ASN A 28 -25.68 -1.92 4.26
CA ASN A 28 -26.05 -2.45 2.95
C ASN A 28 -26.51 -3.93 2.99
N LEU A 29 -25.92 -4.74 3.86
CA LEU A 29 -26.33 -6.13 4.05
C LEU A 29 -27.69 -6.26 4.76
N ILE A 30 -28.00 -5.35 5.69
CA ILE A 30 -29.31 -5.27 6.34
C ILE A 30 -30.38 -4.83 5.32
N LEU A 31 -30.01 -4.01 4.33
CA LEU A 31 -30.87 -3.58 3.22
C LEU A 31 -31.10 -4.66 2.13
N ALA A 32 -30.83 -5.94 2.44
CA ALA A 32 -31.01 -7.09 1.55
C ALA A 32 -30.18 -7.04 0.24
N GLN A 33 -29.06 -6.31 0.23
CA GLN A 33 -28.13 -6.37 -0.89
C GLN A 33 -27.21 -7.59 -0.77
N ASN A 34 -26.81 -8.15 -1.91
CA ASN A 34 -25.84 -9.25 -1.95
C ASN A 34 -24.48 -8.79 -1.41
N LEU A 35 -23.73 -9.71 -0.81
CA LEU A 35 -22.43 -9.43 -0.19
C LEU A 35 -21.46 -8.76 -1.17
N ASN A 36 -21.43 -9.23 -2.42
CA ASN A 36 -20.63 -8.62 -3.47
C ASN A 36 -20.93 -7.12 -3.67
N GLN A 37 -22.22 -6.76 -3.72
CA GLN A 37 -22.65 -5.37 -3.92
C GLN A 37 -22.36 -4.51 -2.69
N ALA A 38 -22.51 -5.07 -1.48
CA ALA A 38 -22.18 -4.37 -0.24
C ALA A 38 -20.68 -4.00 -0.18
N PHE A 39 -19.80 -4.91 -0.58
CA PHE A 39 -18.35 -4.64 -0.65
C PHE A 39 -17.98 -3.64 -1.76
N GLU A 40 -18.64 -3.70 -2.91
CA GLU A 40 -18.45 -2.77 -4.02
C GLU A 40 -18.88 -1.35 -3.62
N ASN A 41 -20.08 -1.18 -3.05
CA ASN A 41 -20.61 0.11 -2.60
C ASN A 41 -19.81 0.73 -1.45
N ALA A 42 -19.19 -0.11 -0.60
CA ALA A 42 -18.35 0.36 0.49
C ALA A 42 -16.94 0.77 0.04
N ASN A 43 -16.58 0.54 -1.23
CA ASN A 43 -15.25 0.79 -1.81
C ASN A 43 -14.12 0.21 -0.96
N PHE A 44 -14.24 -1.07 -0.57
CA PHE A 44 -13.28 -1.79 0.28
C PHE A 44 -11.90 -2.00 -0.40
N GLY A 45 -11.72 -1.53 -1.64
CA GLY A 45 -10.49 -1.71 -2.41
C GLY A 45 -10.32 -3.14 -2.94
N LEU A 46 -11.42 -3.86 -3.16
CA LEU A 46 -11.41 -5.15 -3.85
C LEU A 46 -11.32 -4.94 -5.36
N ASN A 47 -10.56 -5.81 -6.03
CA ASN A 47 -10.50 -5.83 -7.48
C ASN A 47 -11.67 -6.64 -8.08
N ARG A 48 -11.89 -6.53 -9.39
CA ARG A 48 -13.01 -7.20 -10.07
C ARG A 48 -12.98 -8.72 -9.92
N ALA A 49 -11.79 -9.32 -9.84
CA ALA A 49 -11.63 -10.76 -9.67
C ALA A 49 -12.06 -11.22 -8.26
N GLU A 50 -11.64 -10.50 -7.22
CA GLU A 50 -12.05 -10.75 -5.83
C GLU A 50 -13.57 -10.61 -5.64
N LEU A 51 -14.18 -9.58 -6.25
CA LEU A 51 -15.64 -9.39 -6.26
C LEU A 51 -16.38 -10.56 -6.93
N ALA A 52 -15.88 -11.05 -8.08
CA ALA A 52 -16.44 -12.20 -8.77
C ALA A 52 -16.32 -13.50 -7.95
N LEU A 53 -15.21 -13.67 -7.23
CA LEU A 53 -15.00 -14.79 -6.30
C LEU A 53 -16.00 -14.74 -5.15
N ILE A 54 -16.22 -13.57 -4.54
CA ILE A 54 -17.22 -13.38 -3.47
C ILE A 54 -18.62 -13.70 -3.97
N LYS A 55 -18.99 -13.20 -5.16
CA LYS A 55 -20.30 -13.49 -5.78
C LYS A 55 -20.52 -14.98 -6.01
N THR A 56 -19.47 -15.71 -6.40
CA THR A 56 -19.53 -17.16 -6.59
C THR A 56 -19.63 -17.86 -5.24
N ALA A 57 -18.83 -17.44 -4.27
CA ALA A 57 -18.81 -17.99 -2.91
C ALA A 57 -20.15 -17.82 -2.19
N GLU A 58 -20.82 -16.70 -2.41
CA GLU A 58 -22.16 -16.41 -1.88
C GLU A 58 -23.20 -17.39 -2.43
N LYS A 59 -23.16 -17.68 -3.74
CA LYS A 59 -24.04 -18.68 -4.37
C LYS A 59 -23.75 -20.11 -3.92
N THR A 60 -22.49 -20.45 -3.67
CA THR A 60 -22.07 -21.80 -3.30
C THR A 60 -21.98 -22.02 -1.79
N GLY A 61 -22.24 -20.98 -0.96
CA GLY A 61 -22.08 -21.02 0.49
C GLY A 61 -20.64 -21.15 0.98
N LYS A 62 -19.63 -20.94 0.12
CA LYS A 62 -18.20 -21.15 0.42
C LYS A 62 -17.45 -19.85 0.75
N ILE A 63 -18.13 -18.92 1.40
CA ILE A 63 -17.60 -17.57 1.68
C ILE A 63 -16.33 -17.65 2.53
N SER A 64 -16.31 -18.46 3.60
CA SER A 64 -15.15 -18.56 4.50
C SER A 64 -13.86 -19.01 3.77
N GLU A 65 -13.98 -19.98 2.86
CA GLU A 65 -12.86 -20.50 2.08
C GLU A 65 -12.30 -19.44 1.13
N VAL A 66 -13.18 -18.76 0.39
CA VAL A 66 -12.79 -17.70 -0.55
C VAL A 66 -12.18 -16.50 0.16
N PHE A 67 -12.72 -16.07 1.30
CA PHE A 67 -12.12 -15.00 2.09
C PHE A 67 -10.74 -15.38 2.63
N SER A 68 -10.55 -16.64 3.07
CA SER A 68 -9.23 -17.14 3.47
C SER A 68 -8.23 -17.11 2.31
N GLN A 69 -8.67 -17.49 1.11
CA GLN A 69 -7.82 -17.45 -0.09
C GLN A 69 -7.44 -16.02 -0.47
N ILE A 70 -8.39 -15.08 -0.48
CA ILE A 70 -8.14 -13.66 -0.76
C ILE A 70 -7.16 -13.08 0.26
N SER A 71 -7.34 -13.39 1.55
CA SER A 71 -6.44 -12.94 2.62
C SER A 71 -4.99 -13.41 2.37
N LYS A 72 -4.79 -14.70 2.09
CA LYS A 72 -3.46 -15.27 1.78
C LYS A 72 -2.81 -14.61 0.56
N LEU A 73 -3.59 -14.37 -0.50
CA LEU A 73 -3.10 -13.71 -1.70
C LEU A 73 -2.63 -12.28 -1.41
N ARG A 74 -3.42 -11.52 -0.65
CA ARG A 74 -3.06 -10.14 -0.26
C ARG A 74 -1.88 -10.10 0.68
N GLU A 75 -1.80 -11.01 1.65
CA GLU A 75 -0.68 -11.11 2.57
C GLU A 75 0.64 -11.35 1.82
N LYS A 76 0.65 -12.31 0.88
CA LYS A 76 1.82 -12.58 0.03
C LYS A 76 2.22 -11.37 -0.82
N SER A 77 1.25 -10.65 -1.38
CA SER A 77 1.50 -9.42 -2.14
C SER A 77 2.12 -8.32 -1.27
N LEU A 78 1.58 -8.12 -0.06
CA LEU A 78 2.11 -7.17 0.91
C LEU A 78 3.52 -7.56 1.38
N GLU A 79 3.78 -8.84 1.60
CA GLU A 79 5.10 -9.34 1.96
C GLU A 79 6.11 -9.05 0.84
N THR A 80 5.74 -9.33 -0.41
CA THR A 80 6.56 -9.04 -1.59
C THR A 80 6.86 -7.54 -1.67
N GLN A 81 5.85 -6.68 -1.49
CA GLN A 81 6.07 -5.23 -1.48
C GLN A 81 6.95 -4.77 -0.32
N LYS A 82 6.83 -5.38 0.86
CA LYS A 82 7.71 -5.08 2.00
C LYS A 82 9.15 -5.48 1.69
N GLN A 83 9.37 -6.63 1.06
CA GLN A 83 10.70 -7.08 0.64
C GLN A 83 11.31 -6.12 -0.38
N LEU A 84 10.53 -5.69 -1.38
CA LEU A 84 10.97 -4.67 -2.36
C LEU A 84 11.32 -3.35 -1.68
N LYS A 85 10.45 -2.82 -0.81
CA LYS A 85 10.72 -1.57 -0.06
C LYS A 85 11.98 -1.67 0.80
N LYS A 86 12.25 -2.84 1.39
CA LYS A 86 13.49 -3.09 2.14
C LYS A 86 14.70 -3.08 1.22
N ALA A 87 14.62 -3.73 0.06
CA ALA A 87 15.72 -3.78 -0.92
C ALA A 87 16.07 -2.39 -1.48
N PHE A 88 15.08 -1.53 -1.74
CA PHE A 88 15.31 -0.18 -2.27
C PHE A 88 15.81 0.83 -1.23
N ARG A 89 15.64 0.56 0.08
CA ARG A 89 16.05 1.50 1.13
C ARG A 89 17.55 1.81 1.13
N TYR A 90 18.38 0.79 0.90
CA TYR A 90 19.84 0.96 0.89
C TYR A 90 20.33 1.75 -0.36
N PRO A 91 19.91 1.40 -1.59
CA PRO A 91 20.18 2.20 -2.77
C PRO A 91 19.76 3.67 -2.64
N THR A 92 18.59 3.96 -2.07
CA THR A 92 18.13 5.36 -1.92
C THR A 92 19.05 6.17 -1.01
N LEU A 93 19.53 5.60 0.10
CA LEU A 93 20.41 6.30 1.02
C LEU A 93 21.76 6.64 0.39
N VAL A 94 22.39 5.65 -0.27
CA VAL A 94 23.68 5.84 -0.96
C VAL A 94 23.55 6.85 -2.11
N PHE A 95 22.48 6.71 -2.91
CA PHE A 95 22.22 7.63 -4.03
C PHE A 95 22.07 9.08 -3.55
N LEU A 96 21.36 9.29 -2.44
CA LEU A 96 21.19 10.61 -1.84
C LEU A 96 22.52 11.17 -1.32
N SER A 97 23.38 10.34 -0.73
CA SER A 97 24.74 10.75 -0.32
C SER A 97 25.61 11.17 -1.50
N ILE A 98 25.55 10.43 -2.61
CA ILE A 98 26.31 10.77 -3.83
C ILE A 98 25.84 12.11 -4.40
N ILE A 99 24.51 12.30 -4.53
CA ILE A 99 23.96 13.58 -5.01
C ILE A 99 24.34 14.72 -4.07
N GLY A 100 24.24 14.51 -2.76
CA GLY A 100 24.63 15.52 -1.76
C GLY A 100 26.10 15.91 -1.87
N ALA A 101 27.00 14.93 -1.99
CA ALA A 101 28.43 15.17 -2.17
C ALA A 101 28.73 15.90 -3.48
N PHE A 102 28.07 15.50 -4.57
CA PHE A 102 28.23 16.16 -5.87
C PHE A 102 27.80 17.63 -5.83
N LEU A 103 26.64 17.94 -5.24
CA LEU A 103 26.16 19.31 -5.05
C LEU A 103 27.10 20.12 -4.16
N PHE A 104 27.61 19.52 -3.08
CA PHE A 104 28.59 20.16 -2.22
C PHE A 104 29.87 20.55 -2.98
N LEU A 105 30.42 19.63 -3.78
CA LEU A 105 31.58 19.91 -4.62
C LEU A 105 31.29 21.06 -5.60
N MET A 106 30.13 21.04 -6.25
CA MET A 106 29.79 22.05 -7.26
C MET A 106 29.55 23.43 -6.67
N LEU A 107 28.92 23.53 -5.50
CA LEU A 107 28.56 24.81 -4.88
C LEU A 107 29.69 25.42 -4.04
N PHE A 108 30.54 24.60 -3.42
CA PHE A 108 31.59 25.09 -2.52
C PHE A 108 32.98 24.88 -3.09
N VAL A 109 33.30 23.71 -3.63
CA VAL A 109 34.68 23.40 -4.04
C VAL A 109 35.03 24.04 -5.37
N VAL A 110 34.18 23.91 -6.40
CA VAL A 110 34.41 24.50 -7.73
C VAL A 110 34.66 26.02 -7.69
N PRO A 111 33.89 26.86 -6.97
CA PRO A 111 34.18 28.30 -6.92
C PRO A 111 35.52 28.60 -6.24
N ASN A 112 35.89 27.89 -5.17
CA ASN A 112 37.20 28.05 -4.53
C ASN A 112 38.35 27.75 -5.51
N PHE A 113 38.19 26.74 -6.37
CA PHE A 113 39.17 26.48 -7.43
C PHE A 113 39.20 27.58 -8.48
N LYS A 114 38.05 28.13 -8.88
CA LYS A 114 37.99 29.29 -9.80
C LYS A 114 38.78 30.47 -9.24
N ASP A 115 38.58 30.79 -7.96
CA ASP A 115 39.32 31.87 -7.29
C ASP A 115 40.83 31.57 -7.25
N LEU A 116 41.22 30.32 -6.97
CA LEU A 116 42.63 29.90 -6.98
C LEU A 116 43.27 30.07 -8.37
N PHE A 117 42.56 29.67 -9.42
CA PHE A 117 43.04 29.78 -10.81
C PHE A 117 43.05 31.24 -11.30
N GLU A 118 42.11 32.08 -10.89
CA GLU A 118 42.14 33.52 -11.18
C GLU A 118 43.34 34.21 -10.51
N ASN A 119 43.65 33.85 -9.26
CA ASN A 119 44.84 34.37 -8.56
C ASN A 119 46.17 33.84 -9.15
N LEU A 120 46.19 32.60 -9.66
CA LEU A 120 47.35 32.04 -10.37
C LEU A 120 47.50 32.60 -11.80
N GLY A 121 46.41 33.04 -12.43
CA GLY A 121 46.39 33.69 -13.75
C GLY A 121 46.56 35.22 -13.72
N ALA A 122 46.48 35.86 -12.55
CA ALA A 122 46.72 37.29 -12.35
C ALA A 122 48.22 37.67 -12.23
N SER A 123 49.11 36.78 -12.66
CA SER A 123 50.51 37.10 -12.97
C SER A 123 51.07 36.11 -14.00
N LEU A 124 50.57 36.18 -15.22
CA LEU A 124 51.43 35.93 -16.38
C LEU A 124 51.98 37.29 -16.86
N PRO A 125 53.30 37.46 -17.08
CA PRO A 125 53.78 38.49 -17.98
C PRO A 125 53.30 38.23 -19.41
#